data_AF-A0A1Q7TRH0-F1
#
_entry.id   AF-A0A1Q7TRH0-F1
#
_cell.length_a   1.000
_cell.length_b   1.000
_cell.length_c   1.000
_cell.angle_alpha   90.00
_cell.angle_beta   90.00
_cell.angle_gamma   90.00
#
_symmetry.space_group_name_H-M   'P 1'
#
loop_
_entity.id
_entity.type
_entity.pdbx_description
1 polymer ?
#
loop_
_entity_poly.entity_id
_entity_poly.type
_entity_poly.pdbx_seq_one_letter_code
_entity_poly.pdbx_strand_id
1 'polypeptide(L)'
;MNQEHWLDRELRDAAPYIDDEGFTVRVLQQLPPPRRRQDLLRAVILLGTAFLASVLTYVVSDGGRFISVTLERLAALPALWVFVLALASGLVMAAAGATAAISRSRASLT
;
A
#
# COMPACT_ATOMS: atom_id res chain seq x y z
N MET A 1 13.44 3.66 6.51
CA MET A 1 12.88 4.63 7.48
C MET A 1 13.84 5.75 7.89
N ASN A 2 15.17 5.57 7.85
CA ASN A 2 16.14 6.66 8.14
C ASN A 2 16.39 7.66 6.98
N GLN A 3 15.90 7.35 5.77
CA GLN A 3 16.30 8.08 4.58
C GLN A 3 15.59 9.42 4.41
N GLU A 4 14.31 9.49 4.79
CA GLU A 4 13.55 10.74 4.71
C GLU A 4 14.01 11.74 5.77
N HIS A 5 14.42 11.27 6.95
CA HIS A 5 14.89 12.13 8.03
C HIS A 5 16.25 12.80 7.77
N TRP A 6 17.16 12.17 7.02
CA TRP A 6 18.42 12.83 6.65
C TRP A 6 18.19 13.83 5.52
N LEU A 7 17.37 13.47 4.53
CA LEU A 7 17.07 14.32 3.38
C LEU A 7 16.29 15.57 3.80
N ASP A 8 15.28 15.42 4.66
CA ASP A 8 14.53 16.56 5.19
C ASP A 8 15.41 17.51 6.01
N ARG A 9 16.42 16.98 6.71
CA ARG A 9 17.36 17.80 7.47
C ARG A 9 18.25 18.60 6.53
N GLU A 10 18.86 17.94 5.55
CA GLU A 10 19.75 18.59 4.58
C GLU A 10 19.01 19.64 3.72
N LEU A 11 17.78 19.33 3.28
CA LEU A 11 16.95 20.27 2.51
C LEU A 11 16.53 21.48 3.34
N ARG A 12 16.31 21.30 4.65
CA ARG A 12 15.95 22.40 5.56
C ARG A 12 17.14 23.28 5.92
N ASP A 13 18.34 22.70 5.98
CA ASP A 13 19.58 23.45 6.21
C ASP A 13 20.06 24.17 4.94
N ALA A 14 19.85 23.59 3.75
CA ALA A 14 20.27 24.17 2.47
C ALA A 14 19.39 25.36 2.01
N ALA A 15 18.15 25.44 2.47
CA ALA A 15 17.22 26.52 2.14
C ALA A 15 16.53 27.04 3.41
N PRO A 16 17.15 28.02 4.10
CA PRO A 16 16.54 28.67 5.26
C PRO A 16 15.15 29.20 4.92
N TYR A 17 14.17 28.97 5.80
CA TYR A 17 12.81 29.47 5.62
C TYR A 17 12.85 31.01 5.52
N ILE A 18 12.43 31.53 4.36
CA ILE A 18 12.31 32.96 4.13
C ILE A 18 11.00 33.40 4.75
N ASP A 19 11.05 34.37 5.67
CA ASP A 19 9.84 34.98 6.21
C ASP A 19 9.11 35.70 5.08
N ASP A 20 7.96 35.16 4.71
CA ASP A 20 7.18 35.52 3.53
C ASP A 20 5.84 36.16 3.91
N GLU A 21 5.75 36.71 5.12
CA GLU A 21 4.54 37.30 5.70
C GLU A 21 3.33 36.34 5.61
N GLY A 22 3.59 35.04 5.67
CA GLY A 22 2.57 34.00 5.54
C GLY A 22 1.97 33.86 4.13
N PHE A 23 2.68 34.30 3.09
CA PHE A 23 2.33 34.07 1.69
C PHE A 23 2.22 32.57 1.37
N THR A 24 3.23 31.77 1.73
CA THR A 24 3.25 30.32 1.51
C THR A 24 2.12 29.63 2.27
N VAL A 25 1.81 30.08 3.48
CA VAL A 25 0.67 29.54 4.26
C VAL A 25 -0.64 29.77 3.51
N ARG A 26 -0.88 30.97 2.99
CA ARG A 26 -2.09 31.32 2.23
C ARG A 26 -2.17 30.57 0.91
N VAL A 27 -1.05 30.38 0.21
CA VAL A 27 -0.98 29.59 -1.04
C VAL A 27 -1.25 28.12 -0.77
N LEU A 28 -0.61 27.52 0.25
CA LEU A 28 -0.82 26.11 0.61
C LEU A 28 -2.27 25.83 1.01
N GLN A 29 -2.95 26.78 1.67
CA GLN A 29 -4.37 26.65 2.03
C GLN A 29 -5.31 26.69 0.81
N GLN A 30 -4.88 27.30 -0.30
CA GLN A 30 -5.66 27.35 -1.54
C GLN A 30 -5.41 26.15 -2.46
N LEU A 31 -4.44 25.29 -2.15
CA LEU A 31 -4.19 24.10 -2.95
C LEU A 31 -5.34 23.09 -2.82
N PRO A 32 -5.71 22.41 -3.92
CA PRO A 32 -6.71 21.36 -3.87
C PRO A 32 -6.26 20.26 -2.89
N PRO A 33 -7.20 19.69 -2.12
CA PRO A 33 -6.86 18.69 -1.11
C PRO A 33 -6.15 17.50 -1.77
N PRO A 34 -5.04 17.00 -1.18
CA PRO A 34 -4.30 15.90 -1.75
C PRO A 34 -5.19 14.67 -1.90
N ARG A 35 -5.18 14.05 -3.08
CA ARG A 35 -6.01 12.89 -3.46
C ARG A 35 -5.49 11.57 -2.87
N ARG A 36 -5.13 11.59 -1.59
CA ARG A 36 -4.44 10.53 -0.85
C ARG A 36 -5.10 9.15 -0.95
N ARG A 37 -6.43 9.09 -1.04
CA ARG A 37 -7.17 7.83 -1.24
C ARG A 37 -6.96 7.23 -2.63
N GLN A 38 -6.91 8.05 -3.67
CA GLN A 38 -6.68 7.59 -5.05
C GLN A 38 -5.25 7.07 -5.21
N ASP A 39 -4.28 7.74 -4.57
CA ASP A 39 -2.87 7.33 -4.59
C ASP A 39 -2.66 5.98 -3.92
N LEU A 40 -3.33 5.73 -2.79
CA LEU A 40 -3.26 4.43 -2.11
C LEU A 40 -3.90 3.29 -2.93
N LEU A 41 -5.07 3.53 -3.52
CA LEU A 41 -5.72 2.55 -4.40
C LEU A 41 -4.84 2.21 -5.60
N ARG A 42 -4.26 3.24 -6.24
CA ARG A 42 -3.33 3.07 -7.35
C ARG A 42 -2.10 2.26 -6.92
N ALA A 43 -1.52 2.55 -5.77
CA ALA A 43 -0.38 1.80 -5.24
C ALA A 43 -0.72 0.32 -5.00
N VAL A 44 -1.89 0.02 -4.41
CA VAL A 44 -2.36 -1.36 -4.19
C VAL A 44 -2.56 -2.09 -5.52
N ILE A 45 -3.18 -1.45 -6.51
CA ILE A 45 -3.39 -2.03 -7.84
C ILE A 45 -2.04 -2.32 -8.52
N LEU A 46 -1.10 -1.36 -8.50
CA LEU A 46 0.22 -1.53 -9.10
C LEU A 46 1.02 -2.63 -8.40
N LEU A 47 0.96 -2.70 -7.07
CA LEU A 47 1.65 -3.74 -6.32
C LEU A 47 1.05 -5.13 -6.60
N GLY A 48 -0.28 -5.23 -6.61
CA GLY A 48 -0.97 -6.49 -6.91
C GLY A 48 -0.72 -6.97 -8.33
N THR A 49 -0.76 -6.07 -9.32
CA THR A 49 -0.48 -6.41 -10.72
C THR A 49 0.98 -6.79 -10.95
N ALA A 50 1.93 -6.08 -10.34
CA ALA A 50 3.34 -6.41 -10.42
C ALA A 50 3.64 -7.78 -9.78
N PHE A 51 3.05 -8.06 -8.62
CA PHE A 51 3.19 -9.36 -7.97
C PHE A 51 2.61 -10.48 -8.84
N LEU A 52 1.39 -10.28 -9.38
CA LEU A 52 0.74 -11.24 -10.25
C LEU A 52 1.56 -11.52 -11.52
N ALA A 53 2.07 -10.48 -12.16
CA ALA A 53 2.91 -10.59 -13.36
C ALA A 53 4.23 -11.31 -13.06
N SER A 54 4.84 -11.05 -11.90
CA SER A 54 6.06 -11.74 -11.44
C SER A 54 5.81 -13.23 -11.24
N VAL A 55 4.73 -13.60 -10.54
CA VAL A 55 4.32 -15.00 -10.35
C VAL A 55 4.06 -15.68 -11.70
N LEU A 56 3.32 -15.02 -12.59
CA LEU A 56 3.01 -15.56 -13.91
C LEU A 56 4.27 -15.79 -14.74
N THR A 57 5.20 -14.83 -14.72
CA THR A 57 6.48 -14.93 -15.42
C THR A 57 7.32 -16.07 -14.85
N TYR A 58 7.36 -16.23 -13.53
CA TYR A 58 8.06 -17.33 -12.87
C TYR A 58 7.51 -18.70 -13.30
N VAL A 59 6.18 -18.83 -13.40
CA VAL A 59 5.53 -20.08 -13.86
C VAL A 59 5.82 -20.36 -15.33
N VAL A 60 5.76 -19.34 -16.19
CA VAL A 60 5.98 -19.49 -17.65
C VAL A 60 7.44 -19.74 -17.99
N SER A 61 8.39 -19.22 -17.22
CA SER A 61 9.83 -19.32 -17.50
C SER A 61 10.44 -20.72 -17.25
N ASP A 62 9.65 -21.73 -16.90
CA ASP A 62 10.09 -23.12 -16.64
C ASP A 62 11.17 -23.30 -15.53
N GLY A 63 11.57 -22.21 -14.86
CA GLY A 63 12.53 -22.19 -13.75
C GLY A 63 12.05 -22.86 -12.46
N GLY A 64 10.84 -23.44 -12.50
CA GLY A 64 10.18 -24.09 -11.37
C GLY A 64 9.84 -25.54 -11.62
N ARG A 65 10.34 -26.23 -12.67
CA ARG A 65 9.92 -27.62 -12.98
C ARG A 65 10.06 -28.64 -11.83
N PHE A 66 10.94 -28.40 -10.87
CA PHE A 66 11.05 -29.18 -9.62
C PHE A 66 10.06 -28.75 -8.53
N ILE A 67 9.73 -27.47 -8.47
CA ILE A 67 8.81 -26.89 -7.49
C ILE A 67 7.36 -27.10 -7.95
N SER A 68 7.09 -27.05 -9.25
CA SER A 68 5.76 -27.18 -9.84
C SER A 68 5.12 -28.54 -9.55
N VAL A 69 5.86 -29.65 -9.65
CA VAL A 69 5.33 -30.99 -9.34
C VAL A 69 4.93 -31.12 -7.86
N THR A 70 5.71 -30.51 -6.96
CA THR A 70 5.45 -30.54 -5.51
C THR A 70 4.32 -29.56 -5.15
N LEU A 71 4.32 -28.39 -5.79
CA LEU A 71 3.30 -27.36 -5.63
C LEU A 71 1.95 -27.79 -6.22
N GLU A 72 1.94 -28.59 -7.27
CA GLU A 72 0.72 -29.14 -7.88
C GLU A 72 0.05 -30.15 -6.95
N ARG A 73 0.83 -31.05 -6.32
CA ARG A 73 0.32 -31.93 -5.26
C ARG A 73 -0.17 -31.18 -4.03
N LEU A 74 0.52 -30.11 -3.66
CA LEU A 74 0.15 -29.27 -2.53
C LEU A 74 -1.11 -28.44 -2.84
N ALA A 75 -1.22 -27.89 -4.05
CA ALA A 75 -2.38 -27.15 -4.54
C ALA A 75 -3.59 -28.04 -4.83
N ALA A 76 -3.40 -29.34 -5.03
CA ALA A 76 -4.48 -30.31 -5.12
C ALA A 76 -5.17 -30.58 -3.77
N LEU A 77 -4.59 -30.15 -2.64
CA LEU A 77 -5.20 -30.31 -1.33
C LEU A 77 -6.32 -29.26 -1.12
N PRO A 78 -7.59 -29.67 -1.02
CA PRO A 78 -8.70 -28.74 -0.86
C PRO A 78 -8.62 -27.91 0.42
N ALA A 79 -8.04 -28.48 1.48
CA ALA A 79 -7.89 -27.82 2.78
C ALA A 79 -7.02 -26.56 2.70
N LEU A 80 -6.00 -26.53 1.84
CA LEU A 80 -5.16 -25.35 1.64
C LEU A 80 -5.93 -24.21 1.01
N TRP A 81 -6.78 -24.50 0.01
CA TRP A 81 -7.64 -23.49 -0.60
C TRP A 81 -8.65 -22.93 0.39
N VAL A 82 -9.27 -23.79 1.21
CA VAL A 82 -10.19 -23.34 2.27
C VAL A 82 -9.45 -22.44 3.27
N PHE A 83 -8.23 -22.80 3.66
CA PHE A 83 -7.41 -22.01 4.57
C PHE A 83 -7.03 -20.65 3.98
N VAL A 84 -6.54 -20.62 2.73
CA VAL A 84 -6.19 -19.39 2.02
C VAL A 84 -7.42 -18.49 1.88
N LEU A 85 -8.57 -19.06 1.53
CA LEU A 85 -9.82 -18.30 1.39
C LEU A 85 -10.29 -17.74 2.73
N ALA A 86 -10.22 -18.53 3.82
CA ALA A 86 -10.55 -18.09 5.16
C ALA A 86 -9.62 -16.94 5.62
N LEU A 87 -8.32 -17.06 5.35
CA LEU A 87 -7.33 -16.06 5.71
C LEU A 87 -7.49 -14.77 4.89
N ALA A 88 -7.70 -14.89 3.58
CA ALA A 88 -7.98 -13.77 2.70
C ALA A 88 -9.27 -13.04 3.11
N SER A 89 -10.35 -13.79 3.38
CA SER A 89 -11.62 -13.23 3.87
C SER A 89 -11.45 -12.51 5.20
N GLY A 90 -10.73 -13.12 6.15
CA GLY A 90 -10.42 -12.50 7.44
C GLY A 90 -9.65 -11.19 7.29
N LEU A 91 -8.66 -11.15 6.37
CA LEU A 91 -7.86 -9.96 6.12
C LEU A 91 -8.68 -8.83 5.49
N VAL A 92 -9.57 -9.17 4.53
CA VAL A 92 -10.50 -8.21 3.93
C VAL A 92 -11.46 -7.66 5.00
N MET A 93 -12.00 -8.52 5.85
CA MET A 93 -12.92 -8.11 6.91
C MET A 93 -12.24 -7.23 7.95
N ALA A 94 -11.00 -7.56 8.34
CA ALA A 94 -10.20 -6.76 9.26
C ALA A 94 -9.85 -5.38 8.66
N ALA A 95 -9.47 -5.34 7.38
CA ALA A 95 -9.20 -4.09 6.67
C ALA A 95 -10.46 -3.21 6.56
N ALA A 96 -11.61 -3.79 6.20
CA ALA A 96 -12.89 -3.10 6.16
C ALA A 96 -13.27 -2.55 7.55
N GLY A 97 -13.17 -3.37 8.59
CA GLY A 97 -13.43 -2.97 9.97
C GLY A 97 -12.53 -1.83 10.45
N ALA A 98 -11.23 -1.88 10.15
CA ALA A 98 -10.30 -0.81 10.46
C ALA A 98 -10.66 0.50 9.75
N THR A 99 -11.03 0.44 8.46
CA THR A 99 -11.45 1.64 7.72
C THR A 99 -12.76 2.22 8.27
N ALA A 100 -13.71 1.38 8.69
CA ALA A 100 -14.96 1.80 9.32
C ALA A 100 -14.70 2.48 10.67
N ALA A 101 -13.86 1.88 11.52
CA ALA A 101 -13.49 2.45 12.83
C ALA A 101 -12.82 3.83 12.69
N ILE A 102 -11.89 3.98 11.75
CA ILE A 102 -11.20 5.27 11.48
C ILE A 102 -12.17 6.33 10.92
N SER A 103 -13.17 5.93 10.14
CA SER A 103 -14.18 6.87 9.65
C SER A 103 -15.11 7.37 10.76
N ARG A 104 -15.44 6.50 11.73
CA ARG A 104 -16.31 6.85 12.84
C ARG A 104 -15.64 7.78 13.85
N SER A 105 -14.36 7.57 14.14
CA SER A 105 -13.61 8.47 15.03
C SER A 105 -13.41 9.87 14.44
N ARG A 106 -13.37 10.00 13.10
CA ARG A 106 -13.40 11.30 12.43
C ARG A 106 -14.76 11.99 12.49
N ALA A 107 -15.85 11.23 12.40
CA ALA A 107 -17.21 11.79 12.43
C ALA A 107 -17.66 12.24 13.84
N SER A 108 -17.03 11.75 14.91
CA SER A 108 -17.33 12.16 16.29
C SER A 108 -16.51 13.36 16.79
N LEU A 109 -15.55 13.85 15.99
CA LEU A 109 -14.68 14.99 16.32
C LEU A 109 -15.04 16.27 15.53
N THR A 110 -16.10 16.22 14.73
CA THR A 110 -16.78 17.34 14.07
C THR A 110 -18.14 17.54 14.69
#